data_AF-A0A914G0C2-F1
#
_entry.id   AF-A0A914G0C2-F1
#
_cell.length_a   1.000
_cell.length_b   1.000
_cell.length_c   1.000
_cell.angle_alpha   90.00
_cell.angle_beta   90.00
_cell.angle_gamma   90.00
#
_symmetry.space_group_name_H-M   'P 1'
#
loop_
_entity.id
_entity.type
_entity.pdbx_description
1 polymer ?
#
loop_
_entity_poly.entity_id
_entity_poly.type
_entity_poly.pdbx_seq_one_letter_code
_entity_poly.pdbx_strand_id
1 'polypeptide(L)'
;MNIVPQPDIIKKSKEIERPSTWTGLSVYWFSFDSLSQMAFRRLLPKTVEYLEKKLEAVTLNGYNIVGDGTPQAFIPILTGKTELELPLTRKRTNVFEFTMFWLGKLL
;
A
#
# COMPACT_ATOMS: atom_id res chain seq x y z
N MET A 1 -9.76 7.67 14.73
CA MET A 1 -9.13 8.22 13.53
C MET A 1 -10.00 9.36 13.04
N ASN A 2 -9.54 10.61 13.18
CA ASN A 2 -10.27 11.75 12.64
C ASN A 2 -9.82 11.93 11.19
N ILE A 3 -10.73 11.70 10.24
CA ILE A 3 -10.48 11.99 8.84
C ILE A 3 -10.67 13.50 8.68
N VAL A 4 -9.56 14.22 8.53
CA VAL A 4 -9.58 15.66 8.26
C VAL A 4 -9.49 15.85 6.75
N PRO A 5 -10.52 16.40 6.09
CA PRO A 5 -10.45 16.69 4.67
C PRO A 5 -9.33 17.69 4.39
N GLN A 6 -8.41 17.35 3.50
CA GLN A 6 -7.39 18.27 3.01
C GLN A 6 -7.80 18.83 1.65
N PRO A 7 -8.36 20.06 1.59
CA PRO A 7 -8.92 20.62 0.36
C PRO A 7 -7.87 20.80 -0.75
N ASP A 8 -6.61 21.02 -0.38
CA ASP A 8 -5.54 21.23 -1.34
C ASP A 8 -5.19 19.96 -2.11
N ILE A 9 -5.22 18.79 -1.46
CA ILE A 9 -5.01 17.50 -2.12
C ILE A 9 -6.18 17.19 -3.07
N ILE A 10 -7.40 17.55 -2.68
CA ILE A 10 -8.60 17.37 -3.51
C ILE A 10 -8.56 18.25 -4.76
N LYS A 11 -8.03 19.47 -4.67
CA LYS A 11 -7.81 20.33 -5.84
C LYS A 11 -6.75 19.72 -6.77
N LYS A 12 -5.60 19.34 -6.22
CA LYS A 12 -4.53 18.68 -6.98
C LYS A 12 -5.00 17.41 -7.70
N SER A 13 -5.80 16.57 -7.05
CA SER A 13 -6.28 15.33 -7.68
C SER A 13 -7.23 15.56 -8.86
N LYS A 14 -7.90 16.72 -8.91
CA LYS A 14 -8.75 17.13 -10.04
C LYS A 14 -7.95 17.72 -11.19
N GLU A 15 -6.80 18.32 -10.90
CA GLU A 15 -5.90 18.95 -11.88
C GLU A 15 -4.99 17.94 -12.59
N ILE A 16 -4.83 16.73 -12.05
CA ILE A 16 -4.05 15.66 -12.70
C ILE A 16 -4.72 15.29 -14.03
N GLU A 17 -4.03 15.59 -15.13
CA GLU A 17 -4.42 15.14 -16.46
C GLU A 17 -4.35 13.61 -16.54
N ARG A 18 -5.47 12.99 -16.92
CA ARG A 18 -5.52 11.55 -17.10
C ARG A 18 -5.26 11.20 -18.57
N PRO A 19 -4.54 10.10 -18.83
CA PRO A 19 -4.29 9.65 -20.19
C PRO A 19 -5.61 9.34 -20.91
N SER A 20 -5.62 9.47 -22.24
CA SER A 20 -6.81 9.22 -23.07
C SER A 20 -7.33 7.78 -22.97
N THR A 21 -6.48 6.83 -22.60
CA THR A 21 -6.80 5.42 -22.40
C THR A 21 -7.34 5.10 -20.99
N TRP A 22 -7.60 6.12 -20.17
CA TRP A 22 -8.01 5.90 -18.79
C TRP A 22 -9.41 5.28 -18.71
N THR A 23 -9.51 4.19 -17.96
CA THR A 23 -10.78 3.47 -17.71
C THR A 23 -11.73 4.18 -16.76
N GLY A 24 -11.32 5.31 -16.16
CA GLY A 24 -12.08 6.01 -15.13
C GLY A 24 -12.02 5.36 -13.75
N LEU A 25 -11.35 4.22 -13.61
CA LEU A 25 -11.23 3.51 -12.34
C LEU A 25 -10.04 4.01 -11.54
N SER A 26 -10.18 4.00 -10.21
CA SER A 26 -9.12 4.28 -9.24
C SER A 26 -8.92 3.06 -8.36
N VAL A 27 -7.66 2.74 -8.08
CA VAL A 27 -7.29 1.63 -7.19
C VAL A 27 -6.87 2.23 -5.86
N TYR A 28 -7.53 1.80 -4.78
CA TYR A 28 -7.17 2.20 -3.41
C TYR A 28 -6.54 1.03 -2.67
N TRP A 29 -5.40 1.26 -2.05
CA TRP A 29 -4.72 0.26 -1.22
C TRP A 29 -4.87 0.62 0.24
N PHE A 30 -5.24 -0.38 1.03
CA PHE A 30 -5.40 -0.26 2.46
C PHE A 30 -4.81 -1.50 3.13
N SER A 31 -3.88 -1.28 4.04
CA SER A 31 -3.11 -2.34 4.69
C SER A 31 -3.05 -2.12 6.18
N PHE A 32 -3.13 -3.22 6.93
CA PHE A 32 -2.84 -3.21 8.35
C PHE A 32 -1.42 -3.70 8.58
N ASP A 33 -0.61 -2.90 9.25
CA ASP A 33 0.69 -3.34 9.73
C ASP A 33 0.51 -4.20 11.00
N SER A 34 1.38 -5.19 11.18
CA SER A 34 1.49 -6.00 12.41
C SER A 34 0.26 -6.82 12.83
N LEU A 35 -0.67 -7.15 11.90
CA LEU A 35 -1.81 -8.05 12.15
C LEU A 35 -1.66 -9.38 11.41
N SER A 36 -1.82 -10.50 12.12
CA SER A 36 -1.96 -11.80 11.48
C SER A 36 -3.36 -11.98 10.88
N GLN A 37 -3.49 -12.84 9.87
CA GLN A 37 -4.78 -13.14 9.23
C GLN A 37 -5.82 -13.65 10.24
N MET A 38 -5.40 -14.51 11.19
CA MET A 38 -6.27 -15.00 12.25
C MET A 38 -6.69 -13.90 13.22
N ALA A 39 -5.76 -13.01 13.60
CA ALA A 39 -6.07 -11.88 14.47
C ALA A 39 -7.06 -10.92 13.79
N PHE A 40 -6.88 -10.65 12.50
CA PHE A 40 -7.81 -9.83 11.72
C PHE A 40 -9.24 -10.40 11.76
N ARG A 41 -9.39 -11.70 11.51
CA ARG A 41 -10.71 -12.38 11.56
C ARG A 41 -11.34 -12.36 12.96
N ARG A 42 -10.55 -12.54 14.02
CA ARG A 42 -11.04 -12.57 15.40
C ARG A 42 -11.42 -11.17 15.91
N LEU A 43 -10.62 -10.16 15.59
CA LEU A 43 -10.78 -8.80 16.12
C LEU A 43 -11.76 -7.95 15.30
N LEU A 44 -11.92 -8.24 14.01
CA LEU A 44 -12.74 -7.46 13.09
C LEU A 44 -13.81 -8.32 12.38
N PRO A 45 -14.66 -9.07 13.12
CA PRO A 45 -15.62 -9.99 12.52
C PRO A 45 -16.65 -9.29 11.62
N LYS A 46 -17.07 -8.07 11.99
CA LYS A 46 -18.00 -7.25 11.18
C LYS A 46 -17.38 -6.83 9.84
N THR A 47 -16.08 -6.51 9.84
CA THR A 47 -15.36 -6.15 8.61
C THR A 47 -15.26 -7.36 7.69
N VAL A 48 -14.89 -8.51 8.23
CA VAL A 48 -14.81 -9.76 7.46
C VAL A 48 -16.16 -10.12 6.84
N GLU A 49 -17.24 -10.06 7.63
CA GLU A 49 -18.58 -10.33 7.11
C GLU A 49 -18.97 -9.38 5.98
N TYR A 50 -18.65 -8.09 6.11
CA TYR A 50 -18.91 -7.11 5.06
C TYR A 50 -18.10 -7.41 3.79
N LEU A 51 -16.81 -7.70 3.92
CA LEU A 51 -15.95 -8.05 2.79
C LEU A 51 -16.44 -9.31 2.07
N GLU A 52 -16.73 -10.38 2.80
CA GLU A 52 -17.09 -11.67 2.21
C GLU A 52 -18.53 -11.70 1.68
N LYS A 53 -19.51 -11.10 2.38
CA LYS A 53 -20.93 -11.22 2.03
C LYS A 53 -21.50 -10.04 1.26
N LYS A 54 -20.93 -8.84 1.39
CA LYS A 54 -21.47 -7.62 0.76
C LYS A 54 -20.65 -7.16 -0.43
N LEU A 55 -19.33 -7.21 -0.31
CA LEU A 55 -18.43 -6.86 -1.42
C LEU A 55 -18.03 -8.06 -2.27
N GLU A 56 -18.37 -9.28 -1.84
CA GLU A 56 -17.96 -10.53 -2.48
C GLU A 56 -16.44 -10.57 -2.73
N ALA A 57 -15.67 -10.06 -1.76
CA ALA A 57 -14.24 -9.89 -1.89
C ALA A 57 -13.51 -11.23 -1.99
N VAL A 58 -12.54 -11.31 -2.90
CA VAL A 58 -11.69 -12.49 -3.05
C VAL A 58 -10.64 -12.51 -1.93
N THR A 59 -10.68 -13.54 -1.09
CA THR A 59 -9.67 -13.74 -0.04
C THR A 59 -8.54 -14.63 -0.56
N LEU A 60 -7.31 -14.12 -0.53
CA LEU A 60 -6.10 -14.84 -0.92
C LEU A 60 -5.60 -15.73 0.23
N ASN A 61 -6.23 -16.89 0.42
CA ASN A 61 -5.81 -17.86 1.44
C ASN A 61 -4.53 -18.59 0.99
N GLY A 62 -3.58 -18.80 1.91
CA GLY A 62 -2.31 -19.48 1.63
C GLY A 62 -1.20 -18.60 1.08
N TYR A 63 -1.47 -17.29 0.89
CA TYR A 63 -0.46 -16.31 0.53
C TYR A 63 0.13 -15.71 1.81
N ASN A 64 1.46 -15.74 1.92
CA ASN A 64 2.19 -15.20 3.05
C ASN A 64 3.00 -13.98 2.63
N ILE A 65 3.34 -13.13 3.60
CA ILE A 65 4.31 -12.06 3.40
C ILE A 65 5.70 -12.65 3.15
N VAL A 66 6.51 -11.92 2.39
CA VAL A 66 7.92 -12.27 2.18
C VAL A 66 8.75 -11.46 3.18
N GLY A 67 9.45 -12.16 4.07
CA GLY A 67 10.22 -11.53 5.14
C GLY A 67 9.38 -11.07 6.33
N ASP A 68 10.06 -10.50 7.33
CA ASP A 68 9.49 -10.18 8.66
C ASP A 68 9.29 -8.66 8.89
N GLY A 69 9.88 -7.83 8.04
CA GLY A 69 9.76 -6.38 8.13
C GLY A 69 8.76 -5.79 7.14
N THR A 70 8.21 -4.63 7.48
CA THR A 70 7.30 -3.86 6.62
C THR A 70 7.90 -3.61 5.22
N PRO A 71 9.17 -3.17 5.07
CA PRO A 71 9.77 -3.00 3.74
C PRO A 71 9.84 -4.31 2.95
N GLN A 72 10.22 -5.41 3.61
CA GLN A 72 10.35 -6.73 3.00
C GLN A 72 9.00 -7.25 2.51
N ALA A 73 7.91 -6.97 3.24
CA ALA A 73 6.56 -7.35 2.84
C ALA A 73 6.04 -6.52 1.66
N PHE A 74 6.26 -5.20 1.66
CA PHE A 74 5.70 -4.31 0.63
C PHE A 74 6.48 -4.30 -0.68
N ILE A 75 7.81 -4.47 -0.66
CA ILE A 75 8.64 -4.44 -1.87
C ILE A 75 8.14 -5.45 -2.92
N PRO A 76 7.90 -6.74 -2.59
CA PRO A 76 7.42 -7.72 -3.55
C PRO A 76 6.00 -7.43 -4.05
N ILE A 77 5.14 -6.89 -3.18
CA ILE A 77 3.76 -6.55 -3.54
C ILE A 77 3.74 -5.38 -4.55
N LEU A 78 4.62 -4.38 -4.37
CA LEU A 78 4.66 -3.18 -5.21
C LEU A 78 5.49 -3.33 -6.48
N THR A 79 6.53 -4.17 -6.45
CA THR A 79 7.52 -4.26 -7.54
C THR A 79 7.54 -5.61 -8.24
N GLY A 80 6.92 -6.64 -7.67
CA GLY A 80 7.02 -8.02 -8.14
C GLY A 80 8.40 -8.65 -7.98
N LYS A 81 9.31 -8.00 -7.22
CA LYS A 81 10.70 -8.42 -7.03
C LYS A 81 11.04 -8.57 -5.55
N THR A 82 12.01 -9.42 -5.23
CA THR A 82 12.54 -9.53 -3.86
C THR A 82 13.47 -8.36 -3.53
N GLU A 83 13.70 -8.09 -2.24
CA GLU A 83 14.63 -7.02 -1.82
C GLU A 83 16.05 -7.25 -2.38
N LEU A 84 16.47 -8.51 -2.51
CA LEU A 84 17.80 -8.89 -3.01
C LEU A 84 17.97 -8.62 -4.52
N GLU A 85 16.88 -8.62 -5.29
CA GLU A 85 16.90 -8.32 -6.73
C GLU A 85 16.94 -6.83 -7.03
N LEU A 86 16.58 -6.00 -6.06
CA LEU A 86 16.61 -4.55 -6.20
C LEU A 86 18.01 -4.01 -5.88
N PRO A 87 18.44 -2.94 -6.58
CA PRO A 87 19.70 -2.29 -6.23
C PRO A 87 19.64 -1.80 -4.78
N LEU A 88 20.74 -2.00 -4.04
CA LEU A 88 20.88 -1.53 -2.66
C LEU A 88 20.62 -0.02 -2.58
N THR A 89 19.43 0.35 -2.13
CA THR A 89 18.99 1.75 -1.96
C THR A 89 19.28 2.29 -0.56
N ARG A 90 19.77 1.43 0.36
CA ARG A 90 20.13 1.82 1.72
C ARG A 90 21.38 2.71 1.72
N LYS A 91 21.19 4.03 1.68
CA LYS A 91 22.24 4.99 2.01
C LYS A 91 22.35 5.09 3.52
N ARG A 92 23.50 4.73 4.09
CA ARG A 92 23.85 5.10 5.48
C ARG A 92 24.21 6.59 5.49
N THR A 93 23.27 7.44 5.87
CA THR A 93 23.61 8.80 6.32
C THR A 93 23.83 8.75 7.83
N ASN A 94 24.89 9.41 8.34
CA ASN A 94 25.16 9.51 9.79
C ASN A 94 24.16 10.41 10.54
N VAL A 95 23.01 10.70 9.94
CA VAL A 95 21.93 11.50 10.49
C VAL A 95 20.66 10.65 10.33
N PHE A 96 20.04 10.28 11.45
CA PHE A 96 18.73 9.63 11.49
C PHE A 96 17.68 10.64 11.05
N GLU A 97 17.45 10.74 9.74
CA GLU A 97 16.29 11.41 9.17
C GLU A 97 15.65 10.46 8.16
N PHE A 98 14.45 9.99 8.49
CA PHE A 98 13.67 9.04 7.69
C PHE A 98 13.12 9.77 6.46
N THR A 99 13.96 9.99 5.44
CA THR A 99 13.55 10.60 4.18
C THR A 99 13.33 9.53 3.11
N MET A 100 12.05 9.20 2.92
CA MET A 100 11.56 8.41 1.79
C MET A 100 11.59 9.29 0.53
N PHE A 101 12.66 9.21 -0.26
CA PHE A 101 12.78 9.95 -1.53
C PHE A 101 12.30 9.06 -2.68
N TRP A 102 11.08 9.34 -3.16
CA TRP A 102 10.66 9.02 -4.52
C TRP A 102 10.47 10.35 -5.25
N LEU A 103 11.40 10.71 -6.15
CA LEU A 103 11.14 11.70 -7.18
C LEU A 103 11.85 11.27 -8.45
N GLY A 104 11.05 10.86 -9.44
CA GLY A 104 11.52 10.57 -10.78
C GLY A 104 12.19 11.80 -11.39
N LYS A 105 13.42 11.60 -11.88
CA LYS A 105 13.97 12.34 -13.01
C LYS A 105 13.98 11.38 -14.20
N LEU A 106 12.92 11.45 -14.98
CA LEU A 106 12.90 10.99 -16.37
C LEU A 106 12.02 11.96 -17.16
N LEU A 107 12.55 13.18 -17.26
CA LEU A 107 12.44 14.08 -18.40
C LEU A 107 13.87 14.59 -18.67
#